data_AF-A0A538FC69-F1
#
_entry.id   AF-A0A538FC69-F1
#
_cell.length_a   1.000
_cell.length_b   1.000
_cell.length_c   1.000
_cell.angle_alpha   90.00
_cell.angle_beta   90.00
_cell.angle_gamma   90.00
#
_symmetry.space_group_name_H-M   'P 1'
#
loop_
_entity.id
_entity.type
_entity.pdbx_description
1 polymer ?
#
loop_
_entity_poly.entity_id
_entity_poly.type
_entity_poly.pdbx_seq_one_letter_code
_entity_poly.pdbx_strand_id
1 'polypeptide(L)'
;MDGVGADVDGRHRLSRHASRLRPGVGQAGEVQSLGRRCSGYPYASRTRTGSMDDLRLMLIEAARRHSLGGVAVAVALPGEEATIECMGMADRRRGRAVAPDTVLRIASISKTLTAIGLMQLHEDGRFQLDEPVNNHLKTFRVEAPPGGTDVTFRHLLTHTAGIGELPRVSDLVHRAAWGVGRPGAPGADL
;
A
#
# COMPACT_ATOMS: atom_id res chain seq x y z
N MET A 1 -21.19 48.15 -9.90
CA MET A 1 -21.99 48.41 -11.11
C MET A 1 -21.11 47.92 -12.25
N ASP A 2 -21.27 46.72 -12.79
CA ASP A 2 -22.49 45.95 -12.99
C ASP A 2 -22.27 44.44 -12.82
N GLY A 3 -23.25 43.80 -12.21
CA GLY A 3 -23.37 42.36 -12.14
C GLY A 3 -24.26 41.84 -13.26
N VAL A 4 -23.89 40.69 -13.82
CA VAL A 4 -24.74 39.76 -14.56
C VAL A 4 -24.10 38.41 -14.25
N GLY A 5 -24.74 37.42 -13.62
CA GLY A 5 -26.12 36.98 -13.75
C GLY A 5 -25.99 35.48 -14.02
N ALA A 6 -26.24 34.69 -12.98
CA ALA A 6 -26.05 33.25 -12.95
C ALA A 6 -26.96 32.55 -13.97
N ASP A 7 -26.42 31.57 -14.70
CA ASP A 7 -27.21 30.59 -15.43
C ASP A 7 -26.99 29.22 -14.79
N VAL A 8 -28.06 28.72 -14.18
CA VAL A 8 -28.12 27.52 -13.34
C VAL A 8 -29.33 26.72 -13.77
N ASP A 9 -29.31 26.10 -14.95
CA ASP A 9 -30.14 24.91 -15.19
C ASP A 9 -29.65 24.11 -16.40
N GLY A 10 -29.26 22.87 -16.16
CA GLY A 10 -28.72 21.98 -17.18
C GLY A 10 -28.82 20.53 -16.77
N ARG A 11 -29.99 20.14 -16.27
CA ARG A 11 -30.33 18.75 -15.92
C ARG A 11 -30.28 17.85 -17.14
N HIS A 12 -29.12 17.29 -17.46
CA HIS A 12 -29.02 16.20 -18.41
C HIS A 12 -29.45 14.88 -17.77
N ARG A 13 -30.63 14.44 -18.22
CA ARG A 13 -31.30 13.17 -17.94
C ARG A 13 -30.33 11.98 -17.99
N LEU A 14 -30.27 11.25 -16.89
CA LEU A 14 -29.77 9.87 -16.83
C LEU A 14 -30.68 8.96 -17.68
N SER A 15 -30.23 8.57 -18.87
CA SER A 15 -30.86 7.51 -19.64
C SER A 15 -30.53 6.16 -19.02
N ARG A 16 -31.51 5.58 -18.32
CA ARG A 16 -31.49 4.19 -17.86
C ARG A 16 -31.50 3.24 -19.06
N HIS A 17 -30.36 2.65 -19.41
CA HIS A 17 -30.32 1.44 -20.22
C HIS A 17 -30.13 0.22 -19.31
N ALA A 18 -31.26 -0.35 -18.88
CA ALA A 18 -31.31 -1.67 -18.30
C ALA A 18 -31.29 -2.71 -19.42
N SER A 19 -30.10 -3.20 -19.81
CA SER A 19 -29.98 -4.39 -20.63
C SER A 19 -30.04 -5.63 -19.74
N ARG A 20 -31.05 -6.46 -20.01
CA ARG A 20 -31.31 -7.73 -19.32
C ARG A 20 -30.20 -8.72 -19.67
N LEU A 21 -29.44 -9.17 -18.68
CA LEU A 21 -28.56 -10.34 -18.83
C LEU A 21 -29.24 -11.55 -18.18
N ARG A 22 -29.60 -12.52 -19.02
CA ARG A 22 -29.99 -13.88 -18.59
C ARG A 22 -28.73 -14.62 -18.08
N PRO A 23 -28.84 -15.51 -17.09
CA PRO A 23 -27.72 -16.36 -16.69
C PRO A 23 -27.59 -17.50 -17.69
N GLY A 24 -26.57 -17.44 -18.55
CA GLY A 24 -26.11 -18.59 -19.32
C GLY A 24 -25.07 -19.36 -18.51
N VAL A 25 -25.39 -20.59 -18.14
CA VAL A 25 -24.42 -21.58 -17.66
C VAL A 25 -23.48 -21.89 -18.83
N GLY A 26 -22.25 -21.38 -18.76
CA GLY A 26 -21.22 -21.56 -19.77
C GLY A 26 -20.00 -22.23 -19.15
N GLN A 27 -19.58 -23.33 -19.78
CA GLN A 27 -18.50 -24.21 -19.37
C GLN A 27 -17.14 -23.51 -19.24
N ALA A 28 -16.21 -24.16 -18.55
CA ALA A 28 -14.82 -23.78 -18.41
C ALA A 28 -14.16 -23.57 -19.79
N GLY A 29 -14.16 -22.32 -20.23
CA GLY A 29 -13.48 -21.87 -21.44
C GLY A 29 -12.03 -21.55 -21.15
N GLU A 30 -11.17 -22.20 -21.92
CA GLU A 30 -9.82 -21.78 -22.33
C GLU A 30 -9.52 -20.30 -22.06
N VAL A 31 -8.51 -20.04 -21.22
CA VAL A 31 -8.04 -18.69 -20.89
C VAL A 31 -7.33 -18.13 -22.12
N GLN A 32 -8.09 -17.57 -23.06
CA GLN A 32 -7.53 -16.73 -24.11
C GLN A 32 -6.84 -15.54 -23.46
N SER A 33 -5.53 -15.43 -23.69
CA SER A 33 -4.72 -14.28 -23.31
C SER A 33 -5.21 -13.05 -24.08
N LEU A 34 -6.18 -12.35 -23.50
CA LEU A 34 -6.58 -11.02 -23.95
C LEU A 34 -5.42 -10.07 -23.67
N GLY A 35 -4.54 -9.96 -24.67
CA GLY A 35 -3.46 -8.98 -24.75
C GLY A 35 -4.02 -7.56 -24.78
N ARG A 36 -4.38 -7.03 -23.61
CA ARG A 36 -4.52 -5.60 -23.41
C ARG A 36 -3.15 -5.05 -23.09
N ARG A 37 -2.43 -4.63 -24.12
CA ARG A 37 -1.21 -3.80 -23.99
C ARG A 37 -1.62 -2.47 -23.36
N CYS A 38 -1.16 -2.22 -22.15
CA CYS A 38 -1.22 -0.89 -21.54
C CYS A 38 -0.14 -0.02 -22.20
N SER A 39 -0.40 0.43 -23.43
CA SER A 39 0.47 1.34 -24.17
C SER A 39 0.38 2.72 -23.54
N GLY A 40 1.45 3.15 -22.86
CA GLY A 40 1.49 4.47 -22.23
C GLY A 40 2.85 4.96 -21.70
N TYR A 41 3.93 4.17 -21.76
CA TYR A 41 5.22 4.58 -21.21
C TYR A 41 6.31 4.71 -22.29
N PRO A 42 6.94 5.89 -22.44
CA PRO A 42 7.83 6.19 -23.54
C PRO A 42 9.27 5.79 -23.21
N TYR A 43 9.57 4.51 -23.13
CA TYR A 43 10.95 4.03 -23.05
C TYR A 43 10.98 2.62 -23.65
N ALA A 44 11.51 2.50 -24.87
CA ALA A 44 11.63 1.25 -25.62
C ALA A 44 13.10 0.94 -25.90
N SER A 45 13.58 -0.20 -25.43
CA SER A 45 14.84 -0.82 -25.85
C SER A 45 14.79 -2.34 -25.61
N ARG A 46 15.46 -3.08 -26.51
CA ARG A 46 15.52 -4.54 -26.66
C ARG A 46 15.59 -5.36 -25.36
N THR A 47 14.62 -6.26 -25.20
CA THR A 47 14.60 -7.33 -24.19
C THR A 47 15.73 -8.34 -24.40
N ARG A 48 16.52 -8.56 -23.34
CA ARG A 48 17.50 -9.64 -23.25
C ARG A 48 16.84 -10.85 -22.59
N THR A 49 16.96 -12.00 -23.24
CA THR A 49 16.16 -13.22 -23.09
C THR A 49 16.29 -13.90 -21.72
N GLY A 50 15.23 -13.80 -20.91
CA GLY A 50 14.59 -14.96 -20.27
C GLY A 50 13.18 -15.04 -20.83
N SER A 51 12.70 -16.20 -21.27
CA SER A 51 11.39 -16.25 -21.93
C SER A 51 10.29 -15.98 -20.91
N MET A 52 9.22 -15.30 -21.33
CA MET A 52 7.99 -15.19 -20.53
C MET A 52 7.43 -16.57 -20.15
N ASP A 53 7.70 -17.58 -20.96
CA ASP A 53 7.36 -18.96 -20.68
C ASP A 53 8.07 -19.49 -19.42
N ASP A 54 9.34 -19.11 -19.22
CA ASP A 54 10.11 -19.52 -18.04
C ASP A 54 9.51 -18.89 -16.76
N LEU A 55 9.15 -17.60 -16.83
CA LEU A 55 8.46 -16.92 -15.73
C LEU A 55 7.13 -17.59 -15.39
N ARG A 56 6.36 -17.93 -16.41
CA ARG A 56 5.07 -18.61 -16.24
C ARG A 56 5.23 -20.00 -15.63
N LEU A 57 6.23 -20.77 -16.08
CA LEU A 57 6.53 -22.09 -15.51
C LEU A 57 6.97 -22.00 -14.04
N MET A 58 7.82 -21.03 -13.70
CA MET A 58 8.21 -20.75 -12.32
C MET A 58 7.00 -20.39 -11.45
N LEU A 59 6.08 -19.57 -11.98
CA LEU A 59 4.88 -19.16 -11.26
C LEU A 59 3.94 -20.34 -11.01
N ILE A 60 3.72 -21.20 -12.02
CA ILE A 60 2.95 -22.45 -11.90
C ILE A 60 3.55 -23.33 -10.80
N GLU A 61 4.86 -23.53 -10.81
CA GLU A 61 5.53 -24.34 -9.80
C GLU A 61 5.40 -23.75 -8.39
N ALA A 62 5.64 -22.45 -8.24
CA ALA A 62 5.48 -21.75 -6.96
C ALA A 62 4.03 -21.83 -6.43
N ALA A 63 3.04 -21.67 -7.32
CA ALA A 63 1.64 -21.75 -6.93
C ALA A 63 1.23 -23.14 -6.43
N ARG A 64 1.74 -24.21 -7.08
CA ARG A 64 1.55 -25.58 -6.60
C ARG A 64 2.23 -25.80 -5.26
N ARG A 65 3.51 -25.44 -5.16
CA ARG A 65 4.34 -25.68 -3.97
C ARG A 65 3.82 -24.96 -2.72
N HIS A 66 3.34 -23.72 -2.88
CA HIS A 66 2.90 -22.86 -1.78
C HIS A 66 1.39 -22.74 -1.67
N SER A 67 0.62 -23.49 -2.47
CA SER A 67 -0.85 -23.45 -2.48
C SER A 67 -1.39 -22.02 -2.61
N LEU A 68 -0.83 -21.24 -3.53
CA LEU A 68 -1.21 -19.83 -3.71
C LEU A 68 -2.64 -19.74 -4.25
N GLY A 69 -3.51 -18.99 -3.56
CA GLY A 69 -4.89 -18.77 -4.01
C GLY A 69 -4.98 -17.91 -5.27
N GLY A 70 -4.04 -16.99 -5.44
CA GLY A 70 -3.88 -16.13 -6.60
C GLY A 70 -2.63 -15.26 -6.45
N VAL A 71 -1.99 -14.91 -7.57
CA VAL A 71 -0.73 -14.15 -7.60
C VAL A 71 -0.65 -13.32 -8.88
N ALA A 72 -0.04 -12.14 -8.76
CA ALA A 72 0.39 -11.31 -9.89
C ALA A 72 1.88 -11.01 -9.73
N VAL A 73 2.65 -11.17 -10.80
CA VAL A 73 4.08 -10.85 -10.84
C VAL A 73 4.30 -9.85 -11.97
N ALA A 74 4.92 -8.73 -11.63
CA ALA A 74 5.32 -7.72 -12.59
C ALA A 74 6.86 -7.65 -12.67
N VAL A 75 7.40 -7.64 -13.88
CA VAL A 75 8.82 -7.39 -14.14
C VAL A 75 8.93 -6.12 -14.95
N ALA A 76 9.61 -5.12 -14.39
CA ALA A 76 9.90 -3.87 -15.06
C ALA A 76 11.41 -3.74 -15.25
N LEU A 77 11.86 -3.68 -16.50
CA LEU A 77 13.26 -3.46 -16.86
C LEU A 77 13.42 -2.02 -17.39
N PRO A 78 14.56 -1.37 -17.15
CA PRO A 78 14.83 -0.06 -17.71
C PRO A 78 14.70 -0.09 -19.23
N GLY A 79 13.87 0.78 -19.80
CA GLY A 79 13.66 0.80 -21.25
C GLY A 79 12.62 -0.20 -21.76
N GLU A 80 11.91 -0.92 -20.91
CA GLU A 80 10.94 -1.92 -21.36
C GLU A 80 9.57 -1.71 -20.73
N GLU A 81 8.51 -2.03 -21.48
CA GLU A 81 7.17 -2.10 -20.89
C GLU A 81 7.15 -3.18 -19.80
N ALA A 82 6.57 -2.84 -18.65
CA ALA A 82 6.44 -3.80 -17.56
C ALA A 82 5.58 -4.97 -18.03
N THR A 83 6.10 -6.18 -17.85
CA THR A 83 5.35 -7.39 -18.17
C THR A 83 4.72 -7.95 -16.91
N ILE A 84 3.44 -8.33 -16.98
CA ILE A 84 2.65 -8.78 -15.83
C ILE A 84 2.06 -10.15 -16.14
N GLU A 85 2.38 -11.12 -15.29
CA GLU A 85 1.77 -12.45 -15.30
C GLU A 85 0.82 -12.58 -14.10
N CYS A 86 -0.36 -13.15 -14.33
CA CYS A 86 -1.38 -13.36 -13.32
C CYS A 86 -1.84 -14.80 -13.32
N MET A 87 -2.06 -15.37 -12.14
CA MET A 87 -2.61 -16.72 -11.99
C MET A 87 -3.53 -16.81 -10.77
N GLY A 88 -4.51 -17.71 -10.86
CA GLY A 88 -5.41 -18.03 -9.76
C GLY A 88 -6.50 -16.99 -9.57
N MET A 89 -7.06 -16.95 -8.36
CA MET A 89 -8.30 -16.25 -8.04
C MET A 89 -8.05 -15.12 -7.05
N ALA A 90 -8.43 -13.91 -7.42
CA ALA A 90 -8.49 -12.77 -6.52
C ALA A 90 -9.66 -12.90 -5.51
N ASP A 91 -10.74 -13.57 -5.90
CA ASP A 91 -11.85 -13.93 -5.02
C ASP A 91 -12.43 -15.28 -5.43
N ARG A 92 -12.15 -16.31 -4.61
CA ARG A 92 -12.65 -17.68 -4.85
C ARG A 92 -14.16 -17.80 -4.69
N ARG A 93 -14.79 -17.03 -3.80
CA ARG A 93 -16.24 -17.10 -3.55
C ARG A 93 -17.02 -16.48 -4.70
N ARG A 94 -16.48 -15.42 -5.31
CA ARG A 94 -17.10 -14.71 -6.44
C ARG A 94 -16.61 -15.20 -7.80
N GLY A 95 -15.70 -16.18 -7.85
CA GLY A 95 -15.15 -16.67 -9.10
C GLY A 95 -14.35 -15.61 -9.87
N ARG A 96 -13.72 -14.65 -9.17
CA ARG A 96 -12.94 -13.58 -9.80
C ARG A 96 -11.47 -13.98 -9.91
N ALA A 97 -10.97 -14.06 -11.15
CA ALA A 97 -9.55 -14.30 -11.43
C ALA A 97 -8.69 -13.10 -11.01
N VAL A 98 -7.39 -13.35 -10.77
CA VAL A 98 -6.40 -12.27 -10.71
C VAL A 98 -6.18 -11.70 -12.11
N ALA A 99 -6.19 -10.38 -12.22
CA ALA A 99 -5.93 -9.63 -13.43
C ALA A 99 -4.91 -8.50 -13.15
N PRO A 100 -4.25 -7.94 -14.18
CA PRO A 100 -3.21 -6.91 -13.99
C PRO A 100 -3.65 -5.67 -13.19
N ASP A 101 -4.94 -5.34 -13.21
CA ASP A 101 -5.57 -4.21 -12.51
C ASP A 101 -6.20 -4.62 -11.15
N THR A 102 -5.99 -5.87 -10.71
CA THR A 102 -6.50 -6.32 -9.41
C THR A 102 -5.82 -5.59 -8.27
N VAL A 103 -6.59 -4.85 -7.48
CA VAL A 103 -6.11 -4.25 -6.24
C VAL A 103 -5.89 -5.34 -5.19
N LEU A 104 -4.65 -5.48 -4.74
CA LEU A 104 -4.22 -6.43 -3.71
C LEU A 104 -3.80 -5.69 -2.43
N ARG A 105 -3.97 -6.33 -1.28
CA ARG A 105 -3.47 -5.80 0.00
C ARG A 105 -1.96 -6.02 0.10
N ILE A 106 -1.18 -4.96 -0.04
CA ILE A 106 0.30 -5.01 -0.08
C ILE A 106 1.00 -5.00 1.30
N ALA A 107 0.24 -4.84 2.38
CA ALA A 107 0.74 -4.88 3.76
C ALA A 107 1.98 -4.00 3.99
N SER A 108 3.08 -4.55 4.52
CA SER A 108 4.28 -3.78 4.89
C SER A 108 4.98 -3.09 3.73
N ILE A 109 4.68 -3.42 2.47
CA ILE A 109 5.17 -2.67 1.31
C ILE A 109 4.74 -1.18 1.39
N SER A 110 3.60 -0.90 2.04
CA SER A 110 3.15 0.48 2.28
C SER A 110 4.16 1.34 3.03
N LYS A 111 5.04 0.77 3.87
CA LYS A 111 6.06 1.53 4.62
C LYS A 111 7.04 2.23 3.69
N THR A 112 7.40 1.61 2.56
CA THR A 112 8.27 2.22 1.55
C THR A 112 7.63 3.47 0.96
N LEU A 113 6.33 3.44 0.67
CA LEU A 113 5.59 4.60 0.18
C LEU A 113 5.53 5.72 1.22
N THR A 114 5.26 5.38 2.49
CA THR A 114 5.30 6.34 3.60
C THR A 114 6.69 6.97 3.76
N ALA A 115 7.75 6.16 3.67
CA ALA A 115 9.13 6.65 3.77
C ALA A 115 9.46 7.62 2.62
N ILE A 116 9.04 7.31 1.38
CA ILE A 116 9.19 8.22 0.24
C ILE A 116 8.48 9.56 0.51
N GLY A 117 7.23 9.53 0.97
CA GLY A 117 6.50 10.76 1.30
C GLY A 117 7.16 11.59 2.40
N LEU A 118 7.74 10.93 3.42
CA LEU A 118 8.52 11.61 4.45
C LEU A 118 9.82 12.21 3.88
N MET A 119 10.52 11.49 3.01
CA MET A 119 11.76 12.02 2.41
C MET A 119 11.48 13.21 1.48
N GLN A 120 10.37 13.21 0.73
CA GLN A 120 9.96 14.38 -0.05
C GLN A 120 9.71 15.61 0.85
N LEU A 121 9.01 15.43 1.98
CA LEU A 121 8.81 16.51 2.95
C LEU A 121 10.13 16.99 3.60
N HIS A 122 11.09 16.08 3.80
CA HIS A 122 12.43 16.43 4.28
C HIS A 122 13.20 17.25 3.24
N GLU A 123 13.16 16.86 1.96
CA GLU A 123 13.75 17.60 0.83
C GLU A 123 13.15 19.01 0.70
N ASP A 124 11.84 19.15 0.95
CA ASP A 124 11.13 20.44 1.02
C ASP A 124 11.47 21.27 2.28
N GLY A 125 12.36 20.77 3.15
CA GLY A 125 12.77 21.46 4.38
C GLY A 125 11.69 21.53 5.46
N ARG A 126 10.63 20.70 5.37
CA ARG A 126 9.50 20.72 6.33
C ARG A 126 9.87 20.18 7.70
N PHE A 127 10.89 19.33 7.76
CA PHE A 127 11.42 18.73 8.99
C PHE A 127 12.87 18.25 8.76
N GLN A 128 13.62 18.00 9.83
CA GLN A 128 14.98 17.43 9.77
C GLN A 128 15.00 16.00 10.32
N LEU A 129 15.79 15.10 9.73
CA LEU A 129 15.79 13.69 10.12
C LEU A 129 16.16 13.46 11.60
N ASP A 130 17.03 14.32 12.15
CA ASP A 130 17.54 14.20 13.50
C ASP A 130 16.75 15.06 14.52
N GLU A 131 15.65 15.70 14.11
CA GLU A 131 14.79 16.42 15.05
C GLU A 131 13.77 15.49 15.74
N PRO A 132 13.36 15.78 16.98
CA PRO A 132 12.33 15.01 17.70
C PRO A 132 10.98 15.00 16.98
N VAL A 133 10.39 13.82 16.80
CA VAL A 133 9.08 13.66 16.13
C VAL A 133 7.94 14.34 16.90
N ASN A 134 8.07 14.43 18.23
CA ASN A 134 7.09 15.06 19.11
C ASN A 134 6.94 16.57 18.90
N ASN A 135 7.81 17.22 18.11
CA ASN A 135 7.63 18.60 17.69
C ASN A 135 6.44 18.74 16.72
N HIS A 136 6.17 17.69 15.95
CA HIS A 136 5.17 17.65 14.88
C HIS A 136 3.87 16.96 15.31
N LEU A 137 3.92 15.99 16.22
CA LEU A 137 2.74 15.26 16.71
C LEU A 137 1.92 16.11 17.70
N LYS A 138 0.62 16.28 17.43
CA LYS A 138 -0.28 17.12 18.26
C LYS A 138 -1.23 16.33 19.14
N THR A 139 -1.66 15.14 18.70
CA THR A 139 -2.70 14.36 19.39
C THR A 139 -2.13 13.32 20.36
N PHE A 140 -0.88 12.90 20.16
CA PHE A 140 -0.21 11.94 21.01
C PHE A 140 1.30 12.23 21.04
N ARG A 141 2.01 11.58 21.96
CA ARG A 141 3.46 11.64 22.05
C ARG A 141 4.04 10.24 21.91
N VAL A 142 5.22 10.16 21.28
CA VAL A 142 6.06 8.97 21.27
C VAL A 142 6.99 9.07 22.46
N GLU A 143 6.89 8.11 23.38
CA GLU A 143 7.76 8.05 24.55
C GLU A 143 9.14 7.51 24.16
N ALA A 144 10.19 8.14 24.69
CA ALA A 144 11.54 7.63 24.57
C ALA A 144 11.73 6.38 25.44
N PRO A 145 12.64 5.46 25.08
CA PRO A 145 13.06 4.40 25.98
C PRO A 145 13.59 4.98 27.31
N PRO A 146 13.43 4.29 28.45
CA PRO A 146 13.99 4.75 29.72
C PRO A 146 15.51 5.01 29.61
N GLY A 147 15.95 6.22 29.96
CA GLY A 147 17.35 6.65 29.84
C GLY A 147 17.82 6.92 28.40
N GLY A 148 16.92 6.85 27.42
CA GLY A 148 17.20 7.14 26.01
C GLY A 148 17.01 8.61 25.64
N THR A 149 17.42 8.95 24.42
CA THR A 149 17.16 10.27 23.81
C THR A 149 15.78 10.32 23.17
N ASP A 150 15.31 11.53 22.88
CA ASP A 150 14.06 11.74 22.16
C ASP A 150 14.01 10.98 20.82
N VAL A 151 12.85 10.42 20.50
CA VAL A 151 12.65 9.71 19.24
C VAL A 151 12.62 10.71 18.07
N THR A 152 13.52 10.52 17.10
CA THR A 152 13.64 11.34 15.90
C THR A 152 12.94 10.70 14.70
N PHE A 153 12.78 11.45 13.62
CA PHE A 153 12.29 10.88 12.35
C PHE A 153 13.21 9.78 11.81
N ARG A 154 14.53 9.92 11.95
CA ARG A 154 15.51 8.88 11.59
C ARG A 154 15.21 7.59 12.33
N HIS A 155 15.00 7.65 13.65
CA HIS A 155 14.68 6.45 14.45
C HIS A 155 13.43 5.71 13.96
N LEU A 156 12.40 6.44 13.51
CA LEU A 156 11.19 5.84 12.96
C LEU A 156 11.43 5.19 11.60
N LEU A 157 12.15 5.87 10.70
CA LEU A 157 12.46 5.37 9.36
C LEU A 157 13.42 4.16 9.38
N THR A 158 14.28 4.06 10.40
CA THR A 158 15.23 2.95 10.55
C THR A 158 14.80 1.87 11.54
N HIS A 159 13.58 1.95 12.09
CA HIS A 159 13.09 1.00 13.10
C HIS A 159 13.96 0.89 14.36
N THR A 160 14.58 1.99 14.79
CA THR A 160 15.45 2.05 16.00
C THR A 160 14.86 2.86 17.14
N ALA A 161 13.59 3.27 17.05
CA ALA A 161 12.89 4.01 18.09
C ALA A 161 12.54 3.18 19.35
N GLY A 162 12.73 1.86 19.32
CA GLY A 162 12.38 0.96 20.43
C GLY A 162 10.87 0.67 20.56
N ILE A 163 10.07 0.98 19.53
CA ILE A 163 8.61 0.80 19.52
C ILE A 163 8.27 -0.62 19.03
N GLY A 164 7.56 -1.40 19.86
CA GLY A 164 7.08 -2.73 19.51
C GLY A 164 5.84 -2.73 18.60
N GLU A 165 5.65 -3.81 17.83
CA GLU A 165 4.55 -3.96 16.86
C GLU A 165 3.18 -4.16 17.50
N LEU A 166 3.14 -4.84 18.65
CA LEU A 166 1.92 -5.10 19.42
C LEU A 166 2.21 -4.84 20.90
N PRO A 167 1.27 -4.22 21.64
CA PRO A 167 1.37 -4.15 23.08
C PRO A 167 1.38 -5.57 23.63
N ARG A 168 2.51 -5.98 24.19
CA ARG A 168 2.60 -7.22 24.94
C ARG A 168 1.96 -7.00 26.30
N VAL A 169 1.50 -8.09 26.93
CA VAL A 169 1.00 -8.03 28.32
C VAL A 169 2.08 -7.46 29.26
N SER A 170 3.36 -7.75 28.98
CA SER A 170 4.50 -7.14 29.67
C SER A 170 4.53 -5.62 29.57
N ASP A 171 4.12 -5.05 28.43
CA ASP A 171 4.15 -3.60 28.20
C ASP A 171 3.05 -2.91 29.01
N LEU A 172 1.91 -3.59 29.21
CA LEU A 172 0.85 -3.12 30.12
C LEU A 172 1.31 -3.17 31.59
N VAL A 173 2.01 -4.24 31.98
CA VAL A 173 2.57 -4.38 33.34
C VAL A 173 3.68 -3.36 33.59
N HIS A 174 4.56 -3.09 32.61
CA HIS A 174 5.59 -2.06 32.72
C HIS A 174 4.99 -0.65 32.85
N ARG A 175 3.93 -0.32 32.10
CA ARG A 175 3.24 0.98 32.25
C ARG A 175 2.57 1.13 33.62
N ALA A 176 2.05 0.04 34.18
CA ALA A 176 1.47 0.03 35.53
C ALA A 176 2.53 0.12 36.64
N ALA A 177 3.68 -0.56 36.48
CA ALA A 177 4.75 -0.58 37.46
C ALA A 177 5.55 0.73 37.54
N TRP A 178 5.63 1.50 36.45
CA TRP A 178 6.43 2.72 36.36
C TRP A 178 5.60 4.01 36.29
N GLY A 179 4.30 3.96 36.56
CA GLY A 179 3.45 5.15 36.72
C GLY A 179 3.23 6.00 35.45
N VAL A 180 3.75 5.59 34.29
CA VAL A 180 3.63 6.33 33.04
C VAL A 180 2.23 6.13 32.46
N GLY A 181 1.30 6.99 32.87
CA GLY A 181 -0.07 7.00 32.37
C GLY A 181 -1.15 7.52 33.31
N ARG A 182 -0.85 7.99 34.53
CA ARG A 182 -1.85 8.67 35.37
C ARG A 182 -1.75 10.19 35.18
N PRO A 183 -2.76 10.86 34.60
CA PRO A 183 -2.87 12.31 34.74
C PRO A 183 -3.04 12.63 36.23
N GLY A 184 -2.06 13.31 36.82
CA GLY A 184 -2.13 13.82 38.20
C GLY A 184 -1.53 12.95 39.32
N ALA A 185 -0.49 12.16 39.06
CA ALA A 185 0.27 11.54 40.16
C ALA A 185 1.20 12.58 40.83
N PRO A 186 1.15 12.78 42.16
CA PRO A 186 2.02 13.72 42.87
C PRO A 186 3.42 13.13 43.08
N GLY A 187 4.45 13.93 42.78
CA GLY A 187 5.87 13.60 43.00
C GLY A 187 6.82 14.30 42.03
N ALA A 188 6.56 15.57 41.73
CA ALA A 188 7.37 16.40 40.84
C ALA A 188 8.44 17.15 41.65
N ASP A 189 9.31 16.41 42.34
CA ASP A 189 10.41 16.99 43.09
C ASP A 189 11.37 15.87 43.46
N LEU A 190 12.46 15.74 42.68
CA LEU A 190 13.85 15.52 43.07
C LEU A 190 14.73 15.43 41.81
#